data_AF-A0A8H7U8L8-F1
#
_entry.id   AF-A0A8H7U8L8-F1
#
_cell.length_a   1.000
_cell.length_b   1.000
_cell.length_c   1.000
_cell.angle_alpha   90.00
_cell.angle_beta   90.00
_cell.angle_gamma   90.00
#
_symmetry.space_group_name_H-M   'P 1'
#
loop_
_entity.id
_entity.type
_entity.pdbx_description
1 polymer ?
#
loop_
_entity_poly.entity_id
_entity_poly.type
_entity_poly.pdbx_seq_one_letter_code
_entity_poly.pdbx_strand_id
1 'polypeptide(L)'
;MSSLAPSLEGDIVCIWDHGVMRTERVNGFFDAFRHVVRAEGIPGLWKGAGTTLLIGVPSSTCYMLTYDHLLKVTLPPLLPAPVVPLFSGMLARTMMSSIMSPLELVRTNLQSTPLSPDNPHTLRSVLASVRGLTRAHGPRYLWRGLGPTLWRDVPFSGLYWLGYETIKAAFARQGAAGPQVAFASGAISGTTAALLTSPFDVMKTRRQAVSMQGSTAKNATFPLMMQIIQNEGVSALYAGILPRIVKIAPACGIMIACFEGVGKMLTTEES
;
A
#
# COMPACT_ATOMS: atom_id res chain seq x y z
N MET A 1 13.55 -18.35 16.56
CA MET A 1 13.76 -19.32 15.46
C MET A 1 13.87 -18.53 14.17
N SER A 2 14.99 -17.84 14.01
CA SER A 2 16.17 -18.21 13.21
C SER A 2 16.05 -17.70 11.77
N SER A 3 16.20 -16.38 11.64
CA SER A 3 16.40 -15.67 10.38
C SER A 3 17.83 -15.93 9.90
N LEU A 4 18.01 -16.91 9.02
CA LEU A 4 19.29 -17.20 8.34
C LEU A 4 19.34 -16.47 7.00
N ALA A 5 19.30 -15.14 7.07
CA ALA A 5 19.81 -14.28 6.01
C ALA A 5 21.02 -13.54 6.59
N PRO A 6 22.15 -13.40 5.87
CA PRO A 6 23.24 -12.55 6.32
C PRO A 6 22.68 -11.15 6.56
N SER A 7 22.98 -10.58 7.72
CA SER A 7 22.53 -9.26 8.13
C SER A 7 22.95 -8.22 7.09
N LEU A 8 22.00 -7.80 6.24
CA LEU A 8 22.15 -6.55 5.53
C LEU A 8 22.41 -5.47 6.57
N GLU A 9 23.43 -4.64 6.32
CA GLU A 9 23.73 -3.46 7.13
C GLU A 9 22.44 -2.79 7.61
N GLY A 10 22.28 -2.78 8.94
CA GLY A 10 21.00 -2.78 9.62
C GLY A 10 20.04 -1.64 9.25
N ASP A 11 18.76 -1.93 9.39
CA ASP A 11 17.67 -0.99 9.13
C ASP A 11 17.83 0.27 10.00
N ILE A 12 18.00 1.42 9.34
CA ILE A 12 18.17 2.73 9.97
C ILE A 12 16.78 3.35 10.14
N VAL A 13 16.43 3.74 11.37
CA VAL A 13 15.22 4.53 11.64
C VAL A 13 15.62 5.95 11.98
N CYS A 14 14.99 6.92 11.30
CA CYS A 14 15.15 8.33 11.63
C CYS A 14 14.17 8.71 12.74
N ILE A 15 14.70 9.21 13.86
CA ILE A 15 13.93 9.60 15.04
C ILE A 15 14.13 11.10 15.29
N TRP A 16 13.06 11.79 15.66
CA TRP A 16 13.11 13.16 16.12
C TRP A 16 13.35 13.20 17.63
N ASP A 17 14.57 13.52 18.04
CA ASP A 17 14.96 13.60 19.45
C ASP A 17 15.45 15.02 19.76
N HIS A 18 14.77 15.72 20.68
CA HIS A 18 15.12 17.06 21.15
C HIS A 18 15.55 18.08 20.07
N GLY A 19 14.87 18.11 18.91
CA GLY A 19 15.14 19.08 17.85
C GLY A 19 16.21 18.64 16.84
N VAL A 20 16.72 17.42 16.95
CA VAL A 20 17.75 16.86 16.06
C VAL A 20 17.26 15.54 15.47
N MET A 21 17.41 15.38 14.15
CA MET A 21 17.19 14.09 13.47
C MET A 21 18.35 13.15 13.81
N ARG A 22 18.07 12.10 14.58
CA ARG A 22 19.04 11.03 14.88
C ARG A 22 18.69 9.79 14.07
N THR A 23 19.69 9.25 13.39
CA THR A 23 19.60 7.96 12.70
C THR A 23 20.09 6.88 13.65
N GLU A 24 19.16 6.11 14.22
CA GLU A 24 19.50 5.00 15.10
C GLU A 24 19.32 3.66 14.38
N ARG A 25 20.23 2.73 14.68
CA ARG A 25 20.20 1.37 14.13
C ARG A 25 19.17 0.57 14.90
N VAL A 26 18.30 -0.13 14.20
CA VAL A 26 17.19 -0.85 14.83
C VAL A 26 17.18 -2.31 14.43
N ASN A 27 17.05 -3.19 15.41
CA ASN A 27 17.05 -4.64 15.17
C ASN A 27 15.62 -5.13 14.98
N GLY A 28 15.04 -4.79 13.82
CA GLY A 28 13.75 -5.29 13.35
C GLY A 28 12.52 -4.51 13.86
N PHE A 29 11.34 -5.02 13.51
CA PHE A 29 10.07 -4.31 13.66
C PHE A 29 9.71 -3.93 15.11
N PHE A 30 9.86 -4.87 16.05
CA PHE A 30 9.47 -4.65 17.45
C PHE A 30 10.38 -3.65 18.17
N ASP A 31 11.66 -3.63 17.80
CA ASP A 31 12.62 -2.68 18.34
C ASP A 31 12.33 -1.27 17.81
N ALA A 32 11.94 -1.15 16.53
CA ALA A 32 11.52 0.12 15.93
C ALA A 32 10.24 0.64 16.57
N PHE A 33 9.25 -0.23 16.80
CA PHE A 33 8.03 0.14 17.51
C PHE A 33 8.33 0.65 18.92
N ARG A 34 9.18 -0.06 19.68
CA ARG A 34 9.57 0.33 21.04
C ARG A 34 10.30 1.67 21.06
N HIS A 35 11.16 1.93 20.08
CA HIS A 35 11.88 3.21 19.97
C HIS A 35 10.95 4.38 19.67
N VAL A 36 10.01 4.23 18.72
CA VAL A 36 9.03 5.27 18.41
C VAL A 36 8.18 5.62 19.63
N VAL A 37 7.70 4.62 20.38
CA VAL A 37 6.91 4.83 21.59
C VAL A 37 7.72 5.54 22.68
N ARG A 38 9.02 5.25 22.80
CA ARG A 38 9.91 5.92 23.76
C ARG A 38 10.25 7.35 23.38
N ALA A 39 10.45 7.64 22.09
CA ALA A 39 10.86 8.95 21.61
C ALA A 39 9.69 9.93 21.48
N GLU A 40 8.53 9.48 20.97
CA GLU A 40 7.40 10.35 20.65
C GLU A 40 6.16 10.12 21.52
N GLY A 41 6.16 9.08 22.36
CA GLY A 41 5.00 8.64 23.11
C GLY A 41 3.96 7.88 22.28
N ILE A 42 2.94 7.34 22.96
CA ILE A 42 1.84 6.60 22.32
C ILE A 42 1.09 7.45 21.27
N PRO A 43 0.75 8.73 21.51
CA PRO A 43 0.08 9.56 20.50
C PRO A 43 0.90 9.79 19.23
N GLY A 44 2.23 9.65 19.29
CA GLY A 44 3.13 9.74 18.14
C GLY A 44 2.78 8.74 17.03
N LEU A 45 2.29 7.56 17.40
CA LEU A 45 1.88 6.51 16.45
C LEU A 45 0.69 6.90 15.56
N TRP A 46 -0.12 7.89 15.98
CA TRP A 46 -1.28 8.40 15.22
C TRP A 46 -0.99 9.72 14.51
N LYS A 47 0.26 10.19 14.48
CA LYS A 47 0.63 11.38 13.72
C LYS A 47 0.23 11.22 12.24
N GLY A 48 -0.50 12.19 11.71
CA GLY A 48 -0.99 12.16 10.33
C GLY A 48 -2.18 11.23 10.08
N ALA A 49 -2.79 10.64 11.12
CA ALA A 49 -4.01 9.83 10.99
C ALA A 49 -5.19 10.67 10.45
N GLY A 50 -5.37 11.90 10.92
CA GLY A 50 -6.42 12.80 10.42
C GLY A 50 -6.29 13.10 8.91
N THR A 51 -5.09 13.48 8.47
CA THR A 51 -4.81 13.69 7.03
C THR A 51 -4.98 12.41 6.21
N THR A 52 -4.61 11.26 6.80
CA THR A 52 -4.82 9.94 6.19
C THR A 52 -6.30 9.63 6.00
N LEU A 53 -7.16 9.95 6.97
CA LEU A 53 -8.59 9.73 6.85
C LEU A 53 -9.23 10.68 5.85
N LEU A 54 -8.91 11.97 5.91
CA LEU A 54 -9.45 13.00 5.01
C LEU A 54 -9.20 12.69 3.53
N ILE A 55 -8.01 12.20 3.20
CA ILE A 55 -7.66 11.85 1.81
C ILE A 55 -8.03 10.39 1.50
N GLY A 56 -7.87 9.50 2.47
CA GLY A 56 -8.02 8.05 2.29
C GLY A 56 -9.47 7.61 2.13
N VAL A 57 -10.42 8.21 2.86
CA VAL A 57 -11.84 7.81 2.79
C VAL A 57 -12.42 8.12 1.40
N PRO A 58 -12.36 9.35 0.87
CA PRO A 58 -12.89 9.64 -0.47
C PRO A 58 -12.22 8.80 -1.57
N SER A 59 -10.89 8.64 -1.48
CA SER A 59 -10.13 7.83 -2.44
C SER A 59 -10.60 6.36 -2.45
N SER A 60 -10.79 5.77 -1.26
CA SER A 60 -11.24 4.39 -1.14
C SER A 60 -12.68 4.21 -1.62
N THR A 61 -13.57 5.16 -1.32
CA THR A 61 -14.96 5.15 -1.80
C THR A 61 -15.01 5.23 -3.32
N CYS A 62 -14.32 6.20 -3.93
CA CYS A 62 -14.28 6.34 -5.39
C CYS A 62 -13.70 5.09 -6.06
N TYR A 63 -12.65 4.50 -5.50
CA TYR A 63 -12.10 3.23 -5.97
C TYR A 63 -13.14 2.10 -5.94
N MET A 64 -13.84 1.92 -4.82
CA MET A 64 -14.85 0.87 -4.67
C MET A 64 -16.02 1.05 -5.64
N LEU A 65 -16.51 2.28 -5.80
CA LEU A 65 -17.59 2.60 -6.76
C LEU A 65 -17.15 2.34 -8.20
N THR A 66 -15.92 2.75 -8.56
CA THR A 66 -15.36 2.51 -9.89
C THR A 66 -15.21 1.01 -10.16
N TYR A 67 -14.71 0.26 -9.17
CA TYR A 67 -14.61 -1.20 -9.25
C TYR A 67 -15.98 -1.84 -9.48
N ASP A 68 -16.98 -1.48 -8.69
CA ASP A 68 -18.32 -2.08 -8.75
C ASP A 68 -19.01 -1.79 -10.09
N HIS A 69 -18.84 -0.57 -10.62
CA HIS A 69 -19.32 -0.20 -11.94
C HIS A 69 -18.64 -1.01 -13.06
N LEU A 70 -17.32 -1.15 -13.01
CA LEU A 70 -16.56 -1.93 -14.00
C LEU A 70 -16.93 -3.42 -13.94
N LEU A 71 -17.07 -3.97 -12.74
CA LEU A 71 -17.42 -5.36 -12.48
C LEU A 71 -18.81 -5.72 -12.97
N LYS A 72 -19.82 -4.87 -12.74
CA LYS A 72 -21.22 -5.20 -13.02
C LYS A 72 -21.71 -4.74 -14.38
N VAL A 73 -21.16 -3.65 -14.91
CA VAL A 73 -21.71 -2.97 -16.10
C VAL A 73 -20.75 -3.04 -17.28
N THR A 74 -19.51 -2.57 -17.10
CA THR A 74 -18.63 -2.28 -18.24
C THR A 74 -17.94 -3.50 -18.82
N LEU A 75 -17.39 -4.38 -17.97
CA LEU A 75 -16.53 -5.49 -18.39
C LEU A 75 -17.21 -6.86 -18.63
N PRO A 76 -18.35 -7.21 -18.00
CA PRO A 76 -19.06 -8.45 -18.33
C PRO A 76 -19.38 -8.67 -19.82
N PRO A 77 -19.76 -7.66 -20.62
CA PRO A 77 -20.00 -7.88 -22.05
C PRO A 77 -18.72 -8.05 -22.87
N LEU A 78 -17.54 -7.73 -22.32
CA LEU A 78 -16.28 -7.69 -23.07
C LEU A 78 -15.33 -8.85 -22.74
N LEU A 79 -15.45 -9.45 -21.56
CA LEU A 79 -14.48 -10.41 -21.04
C LEU A 79 -15.14 -11.67 -20.45
N PRO A 80 -14.46 -12.83 -20.47
CA PRO A 80 -14.95 -14.04 -19.80
C PRO A 80 -15.13 -13.83 -18.29
N ALA A 81 -16.23 -14.37 -17.74
CA ALA A 81 -16.58 -14.25 -16.32
C ALA A 81 -15.44 -14.45 -15.30
N PRO A 82 -14.53 -15.44 -15.42
CA PRO A 82 -13.48 -15.64 -14.41
C PRO A 82 -12.42 -14.54 -14.39
N VAL A 83 -12.21 -13.79 -15.49
CA VAL A 83 -11.18 -12.75 -15.55
C VAL A 83 -11.73 -11.35 -15.33
N VAL A 84 -13.06 -11.16 -15.37
CA VAL A 84 -13.70 -9.86 -15.14
C VAL A 84 -13.25 -9.21 -13.83
N PRO A 85 -13.26 -9.88 -12.65
CA PRO A 85 -12.86 -9.25 -11.40
C PRO A 85 -11.40 -8.77 -11.39
N LEU A 86 -10.52 -9.50 -12.05
CA LEU A 86 -9.10 -9.15 -12.17
C LEU A 86 -8.93 -7.84 -12.94
N PHE A 87 -9.54 -7.73 -14.12
CA PHE A 87 -9.43 -6.54 -14.96
C PHE A 87 -10.20 -5.34 -14.38
N SER A 88 -11.36 -5.56 -13.75
CA SER A 88 -12.07 -4.52 -13.00
C SER A 88 -11.21 -3.90 -11.92
N GLY A 89 -10.53 -4.73 -11.13
CA GLY A 89 -9.60 -4.29 -10.09
C GLY A 89 -8.44 -3.47 -10.66
N MET A 90 -7.77 -4.01 -11.68
CA MET A 90 -6.62 -3.36 -12.31
C MET A 90 -6.97 -2.00 -12.93
N LEU A 91 -8.08 -1.92 -13.68
CA LEU A 91 -8.52 -0.68 -14.31
C LEU A 91 -9.00 0.34 -13.29
N ALA A 92 -9.83 -0.06 -12.32
CA ALA A 92 -10.27 0.82 -11.24
C ALA A 92 -9.07 1.42 -10.49
N ARG A 93 -8.07 0.58 -10.16
CA ARG A 93 -6.87 1.05 -9.47
C ARG A 93 -6.05 2.01 -10.33
N THR A 94 -5.88 1.71 -11.62
CA THR A 94 -5.11 2.55 -12.54
C THR A 94 -5.75 3.94 -12.67
N MET A 95 -7.07 4.00 -12.85
CA MET A 95 -7.82 5.25 -12.93
C MET A 95 -7.70 6.03 -11.61
N MET A 96 -7.97 5.36 -10.48
CA MET A 96 -7.97 6.04 -9.18
C MET A 96 -6.60 6.58 -8.81
N SER A 97 -5.54 5.78 -8.96
CA SER A 97 -4.17 6.21 -8.65
C SER A 97 -3.71 7.34 -9.56
N SER A 98 -4.13 7.37 -10.83
CA SER A 98 -3.78 8.45 -11.76
C SER A 98 -4.44 9.78 -11.38
N ILE A 99 -5.70 9.74 -10.92
CA ILE A 99 -6.45 10.92 -10.49
C ILE A 99 -5.97 11.40 -9.11
N MET A 100 -5.67 10.48 -8.18
CA MET A 100 -5.28 10.81 -6.80
C MET A 100 -3.79 11.11 -6.63
N SER A 101 -2.94 10.82 -7.61
CA SER A 101 -1.48 11.02 -7.51
C SER A 101 -1.06 12.40 -6.98
N PRO A 102 -1.68 13.53 -7.39
CA PRO A 102 -1.32 14.84 -6.84
C PRO A 102 -1.63 14.97 -5.34
N LEU A 103 -2.76 14.41 -4.88
CA LEU A 103 -3.16 14.41 -3.47
C LEU A 103 -2.27 13.48 -2.64
N GLU A 104 -1.90 12.32 -3.20
CA GLU A 104 -0.93 11.41 -2.58
C GLU A 104 0.44 12.06 -2.45
N LEU A 105 0.87 12.85 -3.43
CA LEU A 105 2.13 13.61 -3.34
C LEU A 105 2.08 14.62 -2.18
N VAL A 106 0.99 15.38 -2.04
CA VAL A 106 0.83 16.32 -0.90
C VAL A 106 0.80 15.57 0.43
N ARG A 107 0.06 14.46 0.49
CA ARG A 107 -0.03 13.62 1.70
C ARG A 107 1.33 13.04 2.10
N THR A 108 2.08 12.50 1.15
CA THR A 108 3.40 11.91 1.43
C THR A 108 4.38 12.97 1.90
N ASN A 109 4.38 14.17 1.30
CA ASN A 109 5.18 15.30 1.79
C ASN A 109 4.76 15.74 3.20
N LEU A 110 3.46 15.77 3.50
CA LEU A 110 2.94 16.03 4.86
C LEU A 110 3.34 14.96 5.87
N GLN A 111 3.67 13.74 5.45
CA GLN A 111 4.06 12.66 6.36
C GLN A 111 5.58 12.50 6.47
N SER A 112 6.33 12.92 5.46
CA SER A 112 7.79 12.77 5.41
C SER A 112 8.56 14.00 5.87
N THR A 113 7.92 15.18 5.94
CA THR A 113 8.62 16.42 6.32
C THR A 113 8.85 16.42 7.84
N PRO A 114 10.12 16.49 8.31
CA PRO A 114 10.40 16.54 9.74
C PRO A 114 9.90 17.86 10.35
N LEU A 115 9.52 17.85 11.63
CA LEU A 115 9.09 19.05 12.35
C LEU A 115 10.27 19.99 12.58
N SER A 116 10.54 20.94 11.68
CA SER A 116 11.60 21.93 11.92
C SER A 116 11.10 23.08 12.82
N PRO A 117 11.87 23.54 13.84
CA PRO A 117 11.49 24.66 14.70
C PRO A 117 11.17 25.96 13.95
N ASP A 118 11.84 26.20 12.81
CA ASP A 118 11.70 27.41 12.00
C ASP A 118 10.56 27.33 10.95
N ASN A 119 9.96 26.15 10.71
CA ASN A 119 8.89 25.96 9.74
C ASN A 119 7.72 25.20 10.39
N PRO A 120 6.65 25.89 10.82
CA PRO A 120 5.49 25.21 11.36
C PRO A 120 4.93 24.21 10.34
N HIS A 121 4.67 22.99 10.80
CA HIS A 121 4.20 21.85 10.02
C HIS A 121 2.71 22.01 9.64
N THR A 122 2.41 23.09 8.92
CA THR A 122 1.07 23.47 8.51
C THR A 122 0.83 23.01 7.07
N LEU A 123 -0.39 22.58 6.76
CA LEU A 123 -0.79 22.20 5.40
C LEU A 123 -0.46 23.29 4.35
N ARG A 124 -0.49 24.56 4.77
CA ARG A 124 -0.09 25.73 3.96
C ARG A 124 1.40 25.72 3.55
N SER A 125 2.32 25.32 4.43
CA SER A 125 3.76 25.30 4.11
C SER A 125 4.10 24.16 3.15
N VAL A 126 3.47 23.00 3.30
CA VAL A 126 3.63 21.89 2.33
C VAL A 126 3.01 22.23 0.98
N LEU A 127 1.82 22.84 0.95
CA LEU A 127 1.23 23.30 -0.32
C LEU A 127 2.09 24.37 -1.01
N ALA A 128 2.67 25.30 -0.25
CA ALA A 128 3.60 26.28 -0.80
C ALA A 128 4.85 25.61 -1.38
N SER A 129 5.41 24.62 -0.68
CA SER A 129 6.57 23.83 -1.13
C SER A 129 6.26 23.04 -2.40
N VAL A 130 5.15 22.30 -2.44
CA VAL A 130 4.71 21.55 -3.63
C VAL A 130 4.45 22.50 -4.81
N ARG A 131 3.83 23.66 -4.55
CA ARG A 131 3.62 24.69 -5.59
C ARG A 131 4.93 25.24 -6.13
N GLY A 132 5.92 25.49 -5.27
CA GLY A 132 7.27 25.90 -5.67
C GLY A 132 7.95 24.84 -6.55
N LEU A 133 7.92 23.58 -6.13
CA LEU A 133 8.48 22.46 -6.88
C LEU A 133 7.80 22.26 -8.24
N THR A 134 6.47 22.42 -8.29
CA THR A 134 5.68 22.32 -9.52
C THR A 134 5.99 23.48 -10.49
N ARG A 135 6.27 24.68 -9.98
CA ARG A 135 6.73 25.80 -10.81
C ARG A 135 8.13 25.56 -11.37
N ALA A 136 9.03 24.95 -10.59
CA ALA A 136 10.41 24.70 -11.01
C ALA A 136 10.55 23.52 -11.99
N HIS A 137 9.86 22.41 -11.73
CA HIS A 137 9.99 21.16 -12.51
C HIS A 137 8.82 20.92 -13.47
N GLY A 138 7.84 21.82 -13.50
CA GLY A 138 6.63 21.73 -14.31
C GLY A 138 5.49 20.90 -13.68
N PRO A 139 4.29 20.94 -14.30
CA PRO A 139 3.09 20.30 -13.77
C PRO A 139 3.16 18.77 -13.68
N ARG A 140 4.00 18.13 -14.51
CA ARG A 140 4.22 16.67 -14.48
C ARG A 140 4.82 16.19 -13.16
N TYR A 141 5.43 17.07 -12.37
CA TYR A 141 5.96 16.75 -11.05
C TYR A 141 4.88 16.19 -10.10
N LEU A 142 3.61 16.60 -10.26
CA LEU A 142 2.50 16.09 -9.43
C LEU A 142 2.24 14.59 -9.59
N TRP A 143 2.70 13.98 -10.70
CA TRP A 143 2.63 12.53 -10.95
C TRP A 143 3.95 11.81 -10.67
N ARG A 144 4.90 12.49 -10.01
CA ARG A 144 6.14 11.86 -9.55
C ARG A 144 5.80 10.77 -8.53
N GLY A 145 6.19 9.54 -8.83
CA GLY A 145 5.90 8.38 -8.00
C GLY A 145 4.73 7.53 -8.50
N LEU A 146 3.94 8.00 -9.47
CA LEU A 146 2.82 7.24 -10.03
C LEU A 146 3.26 5.86 -10.57
N GLY A 147 4.35 5.80 -11.34
CA GLY A 147 4.85 4.53 -11.90
C GLY A 147 5.13 3.48 -10.82
N PRO A 148 5.96 3.80 -9.80
CA PRO A 148 6.11 2.97 -8.61
C PRO A 148 4.79 2.57 -7.94
N THR A 149 3.83 3.49 -7.78
CA THR A 149 2.53 3.22 -7.16
C THR A 149 1.73 2.21 -7.99
N LEU A 150 1.58 2.45 -9.29
CA LEU A 150 0.86 1.59 -10.21
C LEU A 150 1.46 0.18 -10.26
N TRP A 151 2.80 0.08 -10.31
CA TRP A 151 3.49 -1.21 -10.32
C TRP A 151 3.13 -2.09 -9.11
N ARG A 152 2.96 -1.49 -7.94
CA ARG A 152 2.60 -2.20 -6.71
C ARG A 152 1.10 -2.46 -6.63
N ASP A 153 0.29 -1.42 -6.86
CA ASP A 153 -1.13 -1.45 -6.56
C ASP A 153 -1.97 -2.15 -7.62
N VAL A 154 -1.60 -2.05 -8.90
CA VAL A 154 -2.40 -2.64 -9.99
C VAL A 154 -2.37 -4.16 -9.94
N PRO A 155 -1.21 -4.85 -9.86
CA PRO A 155 -1.18 -6.30 -9.74
C PRO A 155 -1.83 -6.80 -8.45
N PHE A 156 -1.59 -6.10 -7.34
CA PHE A 156 -2.22 -6.43 -6.05
C PHE A 156 -3.75 -6.34 -6.15
N SER A 157 -4.28 -5.26 -6.73
CA SER A 157 -5.73 -5.04 -6.87
C SER A 157 -6.39 -6.11 -7.75
N GLY A 158 -5.78 -6.47 -8.88
CA GLY A 158 -6.32 -7.52 -9.76
C GLY A 158 -6.39 -8.89 -9.08
N LEU A 159 -5.30 -9.31 -8.44
CA LEU A 159 -5.25 -10.57 -7.71
C LEU A 159 -6.18 -10.59 -6.50
N TYR A 160 -6.29 -9.45 -5.80
CA TYR A 160 -7.18 -9.28 -4.67
C TYR A 160 -8.65 -9.46 -5.06
N TRP A 161 -9.11 -8.81 -6.12
CA TRP A 161 -10.52 -8.92 -6.52
C TRP A 161 -10.85 -10.27 -7.14
N LEU A 162 -9.92 -10.84 -7.92
CA LEU A 162 -10.06 -12.21 -8.40
C LEU A 162 -10.20 -13.21 -7.25
N GLY A 163 -9.30 -13.14 -6.26
CA GLY A 163 -9.35 -14.00 -5.08
C GLY A 163 -10.61 -13.75 -4.25
N TYR A 164 -11.04 -12.50 -4.13
CA TYR A 164 -12.21 -12.14 -3.34
C TYR A 164 -13.49 -12.74 -3.92
N GLU A 165 -13.76 -12.51 -5.21
CA GLU A 165 -14.97 -13.01 -5.86
C GLU A 165 -14.99 -14.54 -5.93
N THR A 166 -13.84 -15.18 -6.16
CA THR A 166 -13.75 -16.66 -6.19
C THR A 166 -14.01 -17.30 -4.82
N ILE A 167 -13.41 -16.76 -3.75
CA ILE A 167 -13.61 -17.24 -2.38
C ILE A 167 -15.05 -16.96 -1.93
N LYS A 168 -15.57 -15.76 -2.22
CA LYS A 168 -16.95 -15.40 -1.87
C LYS A 168 -17.97 -16.28 -2.57
N ALA A 169 -17.77 -16.56 -3.87
CA ALA A 169 -18.63 -17.48 -4.61
C ALA A 169 -18.58 -18.91 -4.05
N ALA A 170 -17.42 -19.36 -3.56
CA ALA A 170 -17.29 -20.65 -2.90
C ALA A 170 -18.09 -20.72 -1.59
N PHE A 171 -18.02 -19.69 -0.74
CA PHE A 171 -18.84 -19.61 0.47
C PHE A 171 -20.34 -19.50 0.17
N ALA A 172 -20.71 -18.74 -0.86
CA ALA A 172 -22.10 -18.60 -1.28
C ALA A 172 -22.71 -19.93 -1.73
N ARG A 173 -21.94 -20.80 -2.42
CA ARG A 173 -22.37 -22.16 -2.78
C ARG A 173 -22.63 -23.06 -1.57
N GLN A 174 -22.00 -22.77 -0.43
CA GLN A 174 -22.21 -23.48 0.84
C GLN A 174 -23.35 -22.86 1.66
N GLY A 175 -24.06 -21.86 1.15
CA GLY A 175 -25.12 -21.16 1.86
C GLY A 175 -24.62 -20.17 2.91
N ALA A 176 -23.30 -19.93 3.00
CA ALA A 176 -22.73 -18.98 3.94
C ALA A 176 -22.74 -17.57 3.33
N ALA A 177 -23.40 -16.64 4.01
CA ALA A 177 -23.44 -15.23 3.62
C ALA A 177 -23.37 -14.32 4.85
N GLY A 178 -22.90 -13.08 4.66
CA GLY A 178 -22.89 -12.06 5.71
C GLY A 178 -21.52 -11.38 5.87
N PRO A 179 -21.45 -10.39 6.78
CA PRO A 179 -20.23 -9.60 7.00
C PRO A 179 -19.01 -10.44 7.40
N GLN A 180 -19.22 -11.56 8.09
CA GLN A 180 -18.14 -12.47 8.51
C GLN A 180 -17.52 -13.20 7.31
N VAL A 181 -18.34 -13.63 6.36
CA VAL A 181 -17.87 -14.24 5.10
C VAL A 181 -17.14 -13.20 4.25
N ALA A 182 -17.65 -11.98 4.20
CA ALA A 182 -17.03 -10.86 3.49
C ALA A 182 -15.66 -10.52 4.10
N PHE A 183 -15.57 -10.47 5.44
CA PHE A 183 -14.32 -10.30 6.18
C PHE A 183 -13.31 -11.43 5.87
N ALA A 184 -13.73 -12.69 6.01
CA ALA A 184 -12.85 -13.84 5.78
C ALA A 184 -12.36 -13.90 4.33
N SER A 185 -13.26 -13.69 3.37
CA SER A 185 -12.93 -13.66 1.93
C SER A 185 -11.96 -12.51 1.62
N GLY A 186 -12.17 -11.33 2.19
CA GLY A 186 -11.28 -10.18 2.06
C GLY A 186 -9.89 -10.44 2.67
N ALA A 187 -9.84 -11.01 3.86
CA ALA A 187 -8.59 -11.31 4.56
C ALA A 187 -7.76 -12.39 3.84
N ILE A 188 -8.39 -13.49 3.42
CA ILE A 188 -7.73 -14.59 2.70
C ILE A 188 -7.26 -14.09 1.33
N SER A 189 -8.12 -13.41 0.58
CA SER A 189 -7.73 -12.87 -0.72
C SER A 189 -6.59 -11.84 -0.62
N GLY A 190 -6.67 -10.92 0.34
CA GLY A 190 -5.61 -9.94 0.60
C GLY A 190 -4.27 -10.58 0.94
N THR A 191 -4.30 -11.66 1.74
CA THR A 191 -3.10 -12.42 2.10
C THR A 191 -2.50 -13.13 0.88
N THR A 192 -3.32 -13.81 0.09
CA THR A 192 -2.88 -14.50 -1.14
C THR A 192 -2.31 -13.51 -2.16
N ALA A 193 -3.00 -12.39 -2.40
CA ALA A 193 -2.52 -11.33 -3.28
C ALA A 193 -1.20 -10.73 -2.77
N ALA A 194 -1.05 -10.53 -1.46
CA ALA A 194 0.19 -10.06 -0.84
C ALA A 194 1.33 -11.06 -1.04
N LEU A 195 1.10 -12.36 -0.86
CA LEU A 195 2.11 -13.41 -1.07
C LEU A 195 2.59 -13.44 -2.53
N LEU A 196 1.66 -13.38 -3.49
CA LEU A 196 1.98 -13.41 -4.92
C LEU A 196 2.72 -12.16 -5.39
N THR A 197 2.43 -11.00 -4.80
CA THR A 197 3.06 -9.72 -5.18
C THR A 197 4.34 -9.40 -4.41
N SER A 198 4.63 -10.11 -3.32
CA SER A 198 5.80 -9.83 -2.47
C SER A 198 7.15 -9.94 -3.18
N PRO A 199 7.42 -10.95 -4.02
CA PRO A 199 8.68 -11.01 -4.76
C PRO A 199 8.90 -9.77 -5.65
N PHE A 200 7.83 -9.26 -6.28
CA PHE A 200 7.89 -8.06 -7.11
C PHE A 200 8.16 -6.79 -6.32
N ASP A 201 7.61 -6.69 -5.11
CA ASP A 201 7.84 -5.56 -4.22
C ASP A 201 9.28 -5.55 -3.70
N VAL A 202 9.83 -6.70 -3.31
CA VAL A 202 11.21 -6.84 -2.85
C VAL A 202 12.20 -6.50 -3.97
N MET A 203 11.98 -6.98 -5.18
CA MET A 203 12.85 -6.63 -6.32
C MET A 203 12.91 -5.12 -6.56
N LYS A 204 11.78 -4.42 -6.42
CA LYS A 204 11.72 -2.99 -6.63
C LYS A 204 12.43 -2.22 -5.52
N THR A 205 12.23 -2.57 -4.25
CA THR A 205 12.92 -1.90 -3.13
C THR A 205 14.42 -2.12 -3.19
N ARG A 206 14.88 -3.34 -3.51
CA ARG A 206 16.30 -3.65 -3.74
C ARG A 206 16.88 -2.82 -4.87
N ARG A 207 16.18 -2.71 -6.00
CA ARG A 207 16.62 -1.90 -7.14
C ARG A 207 16.67 -0.41 -6.79
N GLN A 208 15.72 0.10 -6.02
CA GLN A 208 15.74 1.48 -5.53
C GLN A 208 16.92 1.73 -4.58
N ALA A 209 17.25 0.77 -3.70
CA ALA A 209 18.40 0.86 -2.81
C ALA A 209 19.73 0.91 -3.59
N VAL A 210 19.91 0.01 -4.58
CA VAL A 210 21.10 0.00 -5.46
C VAL A 210 21.23 1.29 -6.27
N SER A 211 20.11 1.87 -6.72
CA SER A 211 20.13 3.16 -7.43
C SER A 211 20.55 4.34 -6.54
N MET A 212 20.32 4.26 -5.23
CA MET A 212 20.70 5.33 -4.28
C MET A 212 22.20 5.29 -3.92
N GLN A 213 22.85 4.12 -4.06
CA GLN A 213 24.28 3.95 -3.78
C GLN A 213 25.20 4.44 -4.91
N GLY A 214 24.67 5.15 -5.92
CA GLY A 214 25.46 5.71 -7.03
C GLY A 214 25.97 4.68 -8.04
N SER A 215 25.78 3.39 -7.79
CA SER A 215 26.10 2.30 -8.70
C SER A 215 25.28 2.40 -10.00
N THR A 216 25.93 2.74 -11.11
CA THR A 216 25.36 2.83 -12.47
C THR A 216 25.09 1.45 -13.09
N ALA A 217 24.88 0.42 -12.26
CA ALA A 217 24.57 -0.91 -12.73
C ALA A 217 23.14 -0.90 -13.32
N LYS A 218 23.06 -0.70 -14.64
CA LYS A 218 21.85 -0.89 -15.46
C LYS A 218 21.51 -2.39 -15.55
N ASN A 219 21.51 -3.11 -14.43
CA ASN A 219 21.17 -4.52 -14.45
C ASN A 219 19.67 -4.63 -14.77
N ALA A 220 19.35 -5.43 -15.79
CA ALA A 220 17.98 -5.80 -16.08
C ALA A 220 17.36 -6.47 -14.83
N THR A 221 16.03 -6.35 -14.67
CA THR A 221 15.31 -6.83 -13.48
C THR A 221 15.55 -8.31 -13.21
N PHE A 222 15.69 -9.13 -14.27
CA PHE A 222 15.92 -10.57 -14.19
C PHE A 222 17.31 -10.95 -13.64
N PRO A 223 18.43 -10.41 -14.16
CA PRO A 223 19.76 -10.61 -13.57
C PRO A 223 19.84 -10.24 -12.09
N LEU A 224 19.21 -9.13 -11.69
CA LEU A 224 19.17 -8.72 -10.28
C LEU A 224 18.42 -9.74 -9.42
N MET A 225 17.28 -10.24 -9.91
CA MET A 225 16.51 -11.28 -9.22
C MET A 225 17.31 -12.57 -9.07
N MET A 226 17.99 -13.02 -10.14
CA MET A 226 18.82 -14.22 -10.11
C MET A 226 20.00 -14.06 -9.13
N GLN A 227 20.63 -12.89 -9.12
CA GLN A 227 21.71 -12.57 -8.18
C GLN A 227 21.23 -12.61 -6.71
N ILE A 228 20.04 -12.08 -6.42
CA ILE A 228 19.46 -12.16 -5.07
C ILE A 228 19.21 -13.61 -4.68
N ILE A 229 18.62 -14.42 -5.57
CA ILE A 229 18.34 -15.84 -5.29
C ILE A 229 19.64 -16.62 -5.05
N GLN A 230 20.69 -16.35 -5.82
CA GLN A 230 21.99 -17.01 -5.67
C GLN A 230 22.74 -16.60 -4.39
N ASN A 231 22.64 -15.33 -3.98
CA ASN A 231 23.40 -14.79 -2.85
C ASN A 231 22.67 -14.88 -1.50
N GLU A 232 21.36 -14.62 -1.48
CA GLU A 232 20.54 -14.52 -0.25
C GLU A 232 19.47 -15.62 -0.15
N GLY A 233 19.27 -16.41 -1.21
CA GLY A 233 18.27 -17.47 -1.28
C GLY A 233 16.85 -16.97 -1.60
N VAL A 234 15.93 -17.92 -1.84
CA VAL A 234 14.53 -17.63 -2.19
C VAL A 234 13.76 -16.97 -1.03
N SER A 235 14.16 -17.24 0.22
CA SER A 235 13.56 -16.60 1.41
C SER A 235 13.73 -15.08 1.43
N ALA A 236 14.78 -14.55 0.80
CA ALA A 236 15.00 -13.11 0.70
C ALA A 236 13.90 -12.38 -0.08
N LEU A 237 13.26 -13.05 -1.05
CA LEU A 237 12.13 -12.50 -1.82
C LEU A 237 10.86 -12.32 -0.98
N TYR A 238 10.81 -12.92 0.20
CA TYR A 238 9.70 -12.83 1.15
C TYR A 238 10.09 -12.13 2.44
N ALA A 239 11.26 -11.46 2.47
CA ALA A 239 11.66 -10.64 3.60
C ALA A 239 10.60 -9.56 3.90
N GLY A 240 10.12 -9.49 5.14
CA GLY A 240 9.06 -8.56 5.54
C GLY A 240 7.62 -9.00 5.21
N ILE A 241 7.40 -10.26 4.78
CA ILE A 241 6.05 -10.78 4.51
C ILE A 241 5.16 -10.78 5.76
N LEU A 242 5.71 -11.10 6.93
CA LEU A 242 4.95 -11.18 8.18
C LEU A 242 4.30 -9.84 8.55
N PRO A 243 5.04 -8.72 8.69
CA PRO A 243 4.42 -7.43 9.00
C PRO A 243 3.45 -6.98 7.88
N ARG A 244 3.70 -7.36 6.63
CA ARG A 244 2.77 -7.11 5.53
C ARG A 244 1.45 -7.84 5.70
N ILE A 245 1.46 -9.15 5.98
CA ILE A 245 0.23 -9.94 6.17
C ILE A 245 -0.55 -9.45 7.39
N VAL A 246 0.14 -9.22 8.52
CA VAL A 246 -0.47 -8.71 9.75
C VAL A 246 -1.20 -7.39 9.52
N LYS A 247 -0.69 -6.54 8.63
CA LYS A 247 -1.35 -5.28 8.23
C LYS A 247 -2.48 -5.50 7.23
N ILE A 248 -2.25 -6.26 6.16
CA ILE A 248 -3.16 -6.35 5.01
C ILE A 248 -4.40 -7.18 5.33
N ALA A 249 -4.26 -8.31 6.04
CA ALA A 249 -5.38 -9.22 6.28
C ALA A 249 -6.53 -8.54 7.07
N PRO A 250 -6.27 -7.84 8.19
CA PRO A 250 -7.32 -7.11 8.89
C PRO A 250 -7.83 -5.91 8.08
N ALA A 251 -6.94 -5.17 7.42
CA ALA A 251 -7.34 -3.98 6.65
C ALA A 251 -8.31 -4.32 5.51
N CYS A 252 -8.01 -5.36 4.71
CA CYS A 252 -8.87 -5.82 3.63
C CYS A 252 -10.19 -6.41 4.16
N GLY A 253 -10.11 -7.23 5.21
CA GLY A 253 -11.30 -7.82 5.83
C GLY A 253 -12.27 -6.77 6.35
N ILE A 254 -11.79 -5.80 7.12
CA ILE A 254 -12.61 -4.69 7.67
C ILE A 254 -13.19 -3.85 6.54
N MET A 255 -12.38 -3.46 5.56
CA MET A 255 -12.83 -2.61 4.45
C MET A 255 -14.04 -3.20 3.74
N ILE A 256 -13.99 -4.48 3.38
CA ILE A 256 -15.07 -5.15 2.68
C ILE A 256 -16.26 -5.43 3.59
N ALA A 257 -16.02 -5.87 4.83
CA ALA A 257 -17.10 -6.13 5.78
C ALA A 257 -17.92 -4.86 6.07
N CYS A 258 -17.25 -3.71 6.19
CA CYS A 258 -17.90 -2.42 6.32
C CYS A 258 -18.66 -2.03 5.04
N PHE A 259 -18.04 -2.17 3.87
CA PHE A 259 -18.67 -1.81 2.60
C PHE A 259 -19.95 -2.62 2.34
N GLU A 260 -19.91 -3.94 2.50
CA GLU A 260 -21.07 -4.81 2.31
C GLU A 260 -22.09 -4.70 3.45
N GLY A 261 -21.61 -4.55 4.69
CA GLY A 261 -22.48 -4.41 5.86
C GLY A 261 -23.32 -3.14 5.76
N VAL A 262 -22.70 -2.00 5.50
CA VAL A 262 -23.40 -0.72 5.33
C VAL A 262 -24.29 -0.75 4.09
N GLY A 263 -23.79 -1.29 2.97
CA GLY A 263 -24.60 -1.44 1.76
C GLY A 263 -25.90 -2.20 2.00
N LYS A 264 -25.85 -3.30 2.76
CA LYS A 264 -27.06 -4.06 3.12
C LYS A 264 -28.02 -3.27 3.99
N MET A 265 -27.52 -2.53 4.99
CA MET A 265 -28.39 -1.72 5.87
C MET A 265 -29.13 -0.65 5.07
N LEU A 266 -28.43 0.06 4.18
CA LEU A 266 -29.05 1.10 3.34
C LEU A 266 -30.11 0.52 2.40
N THR A 267 -29.88 -0.63 1.78
CA THR A 267 -30.88 -1.27 0.93
C THR A 267 -32.07 -1.84 1.70
N THR A 268 -31.91 -2.11 3.01
CA THR A 268 -33.00 -2.64 3.85
C THR A 268 -33.96 -1.53 4.29
N GLU A 269 -33.52 -0.27 4.34
CA GLU A 269 -34.37 0.88 4.69
C GLU A 269 -35.27 1.33 3.53
N GLU A 270 -35.01 0.89 2.29
CA GLU A 270 -35.82 1.21 1.10
C GLU A 270 -36.90 0.17 0.77
N SER A 271 -37.06 -0.89 1.58
CA SER A 271 -38.05 -1.98 1.39
C SER A 271 -39.10 -2.02 2.48
#